data_AF-A0A4Q5WTG1-F1
#
_entry.id   AF-A0A4Q5WTG1-F1
#
_cell.length_a   1.000
_cell.length_b   1.000
_cell.length_c   1.000
_cell.angle_alpha   90.00
_cell.angle_beta   90.00
_cell.angle_gamma   90.00
#
_symmetry.space_group_name_H-M   'P 1'
#
loop_
_entity.id
_entity.type
_entity.pdbx_description
1 polymer ?
#
loop_
_entity_poly.entity_id
_entity_poly.type
_entity_poly.pdbx_seq_one_letter_code
_entity_poly.pdbx_strand_id
1 'polypeptide(L)'
;MGSMTGAPKQRVLELIDQYEGRARGIYSGSLGYFHEGDFDLNVVIRSLMYDAGSGYLSYQVGSGITFYSDPAAEWEECLLKAKGMERALAHTD
;
A
#
# COMPACT_ATOMS: atom_id res chain seq x y z
N MET A 1 -0.53 -9.21 4.72
CA MET A 1 -0.44 -10.43 3.87
C MET A 1 0.99 -10.63 3.38
N GLY A 2 1.36 -11.84 2.94
CA GLY A 2 2.73 -12.11 2.44
C GLY A 2 3.13 -11.20 1.28
N SER A 3 2.22 -10.95 0.33
CA SER A 3 2.42 -10.08 -0.84
C SER A 3 2.77 -8.62 -0.52
N MET A 4 2.40 -8.13 0.66
CA MET A 4 2.64 -6.73 1.08
C MET A 4 3.72 -6.61 2.16
N THR A 5 4.39 -7.73 2.47
CA THR A 5 5.46 -7.80 3.46
C THR A 5 6.67 -8.46 2.82
N GLY A 6 6.92 -9.73 3.13
CA GLY A 6 8.01 -10.51 2.57
C GLY A 6 8.31 -11.74 3.42
N ALA A 7 9.48 -12.35 3.21
CA ALA A 7 9.95 -13.53 3.93
C ALA A 7 11.39 -13.33 4.43
N PRO A 8 11.70 -13.66 5.70
CA PRO A 8 10.80 -14.09 6.78
C PRO A 8 9.93 -12.94 7.31
N LYS A 9 8.63 -13.18 7.48
CA LYS A 9 7.62 -12.12 7.70
C LYS A 9 7.93 -11.19 8.87
N GLN A 10 8.33 -11.73 10.03
CA GLN A 10 8.61 -10.91 11.21
C GLN A 10 9.79 -9.96 10.96
N ARG A 11 10.90 -10.48 10.44
CA ARG A 11 12.08 -9.68 10.14
C ARG A 11 11.79 -8.60 9.10
N VAL A 12 10.99 -8.93 8.08
CA VAL A 12 10.59 -7.96 7.05
C VAL A 12 9.71 -6.86 7.63
N LEU A 13 8.79 -7.19 8.55
CA LEU A 13 7.97 -6.17 9.23
C LEU A 13 8.81 -5.21 10.09
N GLU A 14 9.84 -5.71 10.79
CA GLU A 14 10.78 -4.85 11.53
C GLU A 14 11.56 -3.91 10.59
N LEU A 15 11.99 -4.40 9.43
CA LEU A 15 12.69 -3.58 8.43
C LEU A 15 11.76 -2.53 7.81
N ILE A 16 10.51 -2.91 7.51
CA ILE A 16 9.48 -1.97 7.03
C ILE A 16 9.28 -0.84 8.05
N ASP A 17 9.09 -1.17 9.33
CA ASP A 17 8.91 -0.19 10.40
C ASP A 17 10.13 0.73 10.54
N GLN A 18 11.34 0.16 10.47
CA GLN A 18 12.59 0.90 10.54
C GLN A 18 12.78 1.88 9.37
N TYR A 19 12.46 1.49 8.14
CA TYR A 19 12.81 2.25 6.94
C TYR A 19 11.70 3.16 6.41
N GLU A 20 10.42 2.85 6.64
CA GLU A 20 9.32 3.69 6.13
C GLU A 20 9.09 4.96 6.97
N GLY A 21 9.54 4.98 8.23
CA GLY A 21 9.50 6.16 9.10
C GLY A 21 8.10 6.67 9.45
N ARG A 22 7.05 5.95 9.03
CA ARG A 22 5.64 6.23 9.34
C ARG A 22 4.82 4.95 9.32
N ALA A 23 3.77 4.90 10.13
CA ALA A 23 2.81 3.81 10.07
C ALA A 23 2.04 3.83 8.74
N ARG A 24 1.83 2.64 8.15
CA ARG A 24 1.06 2.46 6.90
C ARG A 24 -0.44 2.79 7.06
N GLY A 25 -0.96 2.79 8.29
CA GLY A 25 -2.39 2.95 8.55
C GLY A 25 -3.18 1.80 7.93
N ILE A 26 -4.21 2.12 7.15
CA ILE A 26 -5.02 1.09 6.47
C ILE A 26 -4.35 0.51 5.22
N TYR A 27 -3.32 1.17 4.66
CA TYR A 27 -2.58 0.62 3.52
C TYR A 27 -1.93 -0.73 3.89
N SER A 28 -1.99 -1.70 2.97
CA SER A 28 -1.61 -3.10 3.22
C SER A 28 -2.46 -3.81 4.29
N GLY A 29 -3.53 -3.17 4.79
CA GLY A 29 -4.58 -3.78 5.59
C GLY A 29 -5.62 -4.49 4.74
N SER A 30 -6.81 -4.67 5.31
CA SER A 30 -7.94 -5.31 4.66
C SER A 30 -9.24 -4.60 5.02
N LEU A 31 -10.13 -4.51 4.04
CA LEU A 31 -11.54 -4.19 4.20
C LEU A 31 -12.36 -5.34 3.67
N GLY A 32 -13.54 -5.54 4.24
CA GLY A 32 -14.41 -6.63 3.84
C GLY A 32 -15.55 -6.83 4.82
N TYR A 33 -16.16 -8.00 4.78
CA TYR A 33 -17.35 -8.30 5.57
C TYR A 33 -17.34 -9.73 6.10
N PHE A 34 -18.15 -9.94 7.14
CA PHE A 34 -18.50 -11.25 7.68
C PHE A 34 -20.01 -11.40 7.56
N HIS A 35 -20.48 -12.55 7.08
CA HIS A 35 -21.90 -12.82 6.92
C HIS A 35 -22.17 -14.32 7.10
N GLU A 36 -22.99 -14.67 8.09
CA GLU A 36 -23.47 -16.04 8.32
C GLU A 36 -22.39 -17.15 8.34
N GLY A 37 -21.19 -16.82 8.82
CA GLY A 37 -20.06 -17.75 8.90
C GLY A 37 -19.10 -17.67 7.72
N ASP A 38 -19.47 -16.95 6.66
CA ASP A 38 -18.59 -16.60 5.55
C ASP A 38 -17.94 -15.23 5.75
N PHE A 39 -16.82 -15.01 5.06
CA PHE A 39 -16.16 -13.72 5.00
C PHE A 39 -15.43 -13.52 3.67
N ASP A 40 -15.30 -12.26 3.26
CA ASP A 40 -14.41 -11.86 2.18
C ASP A 40 -13.63 -10.62 2.61
N LEU A 41 -12.34 -10.61 2.31
CA LEU A 41 -11.35 -9.66 2.80
C LEU A 41 -10.39 -9.29 1.68
N ASN A 42 -10.33 -8.01 1.34
CA ASN A 42 -9.46 -7.51 0.28
C ASN A 42 -8.03 -7.20 0.77
N VAL A 43 -7.23 -6.64 -0.14
CA VAL A 43 -5.98 -5.96 0.20
C VAL A 43 -6.16 -4.49 -0.08
N VAL A 44 -5.91 -3.64 0.92
CA VAL A 44 -6.00 -2.19 0.73
C VAL A 44 -4.73 -1.69 0.04
N ILE A 45 -4.79 -1.67 -1.28
CA ILE A 45 -3.81 -1.11 -2.21
C ILE A 45 -4.54 -0.28 -3.26
N ARG A 46 -3.81 0.55 -4.02
CA ARG A 46 -4.40 1.41 -5.06
C ARG A 46 -5.64 2.19 -4.54
N SER A 47 -5.51 2.71 -3.33
CA SER A 47 -6.60 3.34 -2.58
C SER A 47 -6.18 4.75 -2.14
N LEU A 48 -7.14 5.66 -2.07
CA LEU A 48 -6.98 7.01 -1.53
C LEU A 48 -7.50 7.03 -0.09
N MET A 49 -6.69 7.58 0.82
CA MET A 49 -7.03 7.76 2.22
C MET A 49 -7.27 9.24 2.46
N TYR A 50 -8.53 9.61 2.63
CA TYR A 50 -8.96 10.98 2.89
C TYR A 50 -9.41 11.14 4.34
N ASP A 51 -8.81 12.09 5.04
CA ASP A 51 -9.25 12.53 6.35
C ASP A 51 -10.07 13.82 6.19
N ALA A 52 -11.39 13.70 6.37
CA ALA A 52 -12.32 14.82 6.24
C ALA A 52 -12.14 15.88 7.34
N GLY A 53 -11.58 15.52 8.50
CA GLY A 53 -11.35 16.46 9.60
C GLY A 53 -10.19 17.41 9.34
N SER A 54 -9.13 16.92 8.69
CA SER A 54 -7.95 17.72 8.32
C SER A 54 -7.92 18.17 6.86
N GLY A 55 -8.80 17.63 6.02
CA GLY A 55 -8.75 17.81 4.56
C GLY A 55 -7.54 17.13 3.91
N TYR A 56 -6.87 16.21 4.63
CA TYR A 56 -5.65 15.58 4.17
C TYR A 56 -5.96 14.34 3.32
N LEU A 57 -5.39 14.30 2.11
CA LEU A 57 -5.46 13.16 1.20
C LEU A 57 -4.09 12.51 1.09
N SER A 58 -4.04 11.17 1.16
CA SER A 58 -2.81 10.42 0.92
C SER A 58 -3.07 9.10 0.21
N TYR A 59 -2.04 8.61 -0.48
CA TYR A 59 -1.98 7.25 -0.99
C TYR A 59 -0.57 6.72 -0.82
N GLN A 60 -0.43 5.40 -0.87
CA GLN A 60 0.83 4.72 -0.70
C GLN A 60 1.01 3.75 -1.87
N VAL A 61 2.25 3.61 -2.30
CA VAL A 61 2.69 2.70 -3.34
C VAL A 61 3.97 2.04 -2.88
N GLY A 62 4.28 0.88 -3.44
CA GLY A 62 5.52 0.19 -3.18
C GLY A 62 5.77 -0.89 -4.23
N SER A 63 6.96 -1.47 -4.20
CA SER A 63 7.35 -2.62 -5.01
C SER A 63 7.98 -3.71 -4.13
N GLY A 64 8.19 -4.89 -4.70
CA GLY A 64 8.79 -6.02 -4.00
C GLY A 64 10.30 -6.03 -4.18
N ILE A 65 11.05 -5.78 -3.09
CA ILE A 65 12.51 -5.78 -3.14
C ILE A 65 13.07 -7.20 -2.96
N THR A 66 13.95 -7.59 -3.88
CA THR A 66 14.68 -8.87 -3.85
C THR A 66 16.18 -8.64 -4.03
N PHE A 67 16.97 -9.72 -3.97
CA PHE A 67 18.40 -9.65 -4.27
C PHE A 67 18.70 -9.18 -5.71
N TYR A 68 17.79 -9.43 -6.65
CA TYR A 68 17.96 -9.08 -8.06
C TYR A 68 17.35 -7.73 -8.44
N SER A 69 16.80 -7.00 -7.47
CA SER A 69 16.14 -5.72 -7.71
C SER A 69 17.16 -4.65 -8.09
N ASP A 70 16.84 -3.89 -9.14
CA ASP A 70 17.56 -2.66 -9.48
C ASP A 70 16.86 -1.45 -8.83
N PRO A 71 17.55 -0.66 -7.99
CA PRO A 71 16.89 0.43 -7.25
C PRO A 71 16.14 1.45 -8.12
N ALA A 72 16.66 1.75 -9.33
CA ALA A 72 16.01 2.70 -10.22
C ALA A 72 14.72 2.11 -10.81
N ALA A 73 14.76 0.84 -11.25
CA ALA A 73 13.59 0.14 -11.77
C ALA A 73 12.47 0.00 -10.72
N GLU A 74 12.81 -0.30 -9.47
CA GLU A 74 11.83 -0.42 -8.38
C GLU A 74 11.15 0.93 -8.07
N TRP A 75 11.92 2.02 -8.14
CA TRP A 75 11.39 3.37 -8.01
C TRP A 75 10.45 3.75 -9.17
N GLU A 76 10.83 3.42 -10.40
CA GLU A 76 9.97 3.61 -11.58
C GLU A 76 8.66 2.83 -11.47
N GLU A 77 8.69 1.61 -10.95
CA GLU A 77 7.48 0.82 -10.68
C GLU A 77 6.55 1.51 -9.66
N CYS A 78 7.12 2.09 -8.60
CA CYS A 78 6.35 2.84 -7.62
C CYS A 78 5.66 4.06 -8.26
N LEU A 79 6.38 4.83 -9.08
CA LEU A 79 5.83 5.97 -9.81
C LEU A 79 4.74 5.54 -10.81
N LEU A 80 4.93 4.40 -11.48
CA LEU A 80 3.92 3.86 -12.39
C LEU A 80 2.62 3.51 -11.66
N LYS A 81 2.72 2.91 -10.47
CA LYS A 81 1.56 2.63 -9.60
C LYS A 81 0.90 3.92 -9.10
N ALA A 82 1.69 4.92 -8.74
CA ALA A 82 1.21 6.23 -8.28
C ALA A 82 0.40 6.95 -9.36
N LYS A 83 0.85 6.90 -10.62
CA LYS A 83 0.18 7.50 -11.77
C LYS A 83 -1.28 7.05 -11.93
N GLY A 84 -1.60 5.82 -11.54
CA GLY A 84 -2.98 5.33 -11.53
C GLY A 84 -3.88 6.13 -10.58
N MET A 85 -3.36 6.48 -9.41
CA MET A 85 -4.05 7.29 -8.40
C MET A 85 -4.16 8.75 -8.83
N GLU A 86 -3.06 9.31 -9.34
CA GLU A 86 -3.00 10.70 -9.81
C GLU A 86 -3.97 10.95 -10.96
N ARG A 87 -4.12 10.00 -11.88
CA ARG A 87 -5.13 10.05 -12.95
C ARG A 87 -6.54 10.09 -12.39
N ALA A 88 -6.84 9.31 -11.35
CA ALA A 88 -8.17 9.30 -10.74
C ALA A 88 -8.51 10.67 -10.12
N LEU A 89 -7.52 11.36 -9.56
CA LEU A 89 -7.66 12.71 -9.00
C LEU A 89 -7.75 13.81 -10.08
N ALA A 90 -7.07 13.62 -11.22
CA ALA A 90 -7.07 14.60 -12.30
C ALA A 90 -8.40 14.68 -13.08
N HIS A 91 -9.26 13.65 -13.03
CA HIS A 91 -10.56 13.61 -13.72
C HIS A 91 -11.70 14.16 -12.86
N THR A 92 -11.43 15.22 -12.09
CA THR A 92 -12.48 15.87 -11.30
C THR A 92 -13.04 17.03 -12.13
N ASP A 93 -14.08 16.75 -12.92
CA ASP A 93 -14.98 17.77 -13.49
C ASP A 93 -15.89 18.36 -12.40
#